data_AF-A0A819CSF0-F1
#
_entry.id   AF-A0A819CSF0-F1
#
_cell.length_a   1.000
_cell.length_b   1.000
_cell.length_c   1.000
_cell.angle_alpha   90.00
_cell.angle_beta   90.00
_cell.angle_gamma   90.00
#
_symmetry.space_group_name_H-M   'P 1'
#
loop_
_entity.id
_entity.type
_entity.pdbx_description
1 polymer ?
#
loop_
_entity_poly.entity_id
_entity_poly.type
_entity_poly.pdbx_seq_one_letter_code
_entity_poly.pdbx_strand_id
1 'polypeptide(L)'
;MTGSASYPAEFFTAAGHSNIILLALDAHDIDDYDISAHFPVALNFIHKSLQAGDGAILVHCAAGVSRSALITAAYLMIAHQISAVDAVLRVHQARPCACPNIGFLRQLLLFEHTGFKLT
;
A
#
# COMPACT_ATOMS: atom_id res chain seq x y z
N MET A 1 11.05 -20.75 0.81
CA MET A 1 10.94 -20.65 -0.66
C MET A 1 9.72 -19.79 -0.98
N THR A 2 9.88 -18.48 -1.17
CA THR A 2 8.82 -17.64 -1.73
C THR A 2 9.51 -16.75 -2.76
N GLY A 3 9.55 -17.22 -4.01
CA GLY A 3 9.95 -16.37 -5.11
C GLY A 3 8.90 -15.27 -5.25
N SER A 4 9.27 -14.03 -4.96
CA SER A 4 8.50 -12.88 -5.42
C SER A 4 8.62 -12.87 -6.94
N ALA A 5 7.56 -13.26 -7.64
CA ALA A 5 7.48 -12.96 -9.05
C ALA A 5 7.32 -11.43 -9.18
N SER A 6 8.43 -10.73 -9.40
CA SER A 6 8.40 -9.37 -9.88
C SER A 6 8.00 -9.42 -11.34
N TYR A 7 6.77 -9.02 -11.65
CA TYR A 7 6.32 -8.89 -13.04
C TYR A 7 6.76 -7.52 -13.54
N PRO A 8 7.70 -7.43 -14.49
CA PRO A 8 8.07 -6.15 -15.06
C PRO A 8 6.89 -5.60 -15.88
N ALA A 9 6.84 -4.29 -16.09
CA ALA A 9 5.72 -3.64 -16.78
C ALA A 9 5.48 -4.23 -18.19
N GLU A 10 6.54 -4.67 -18.88
CA GLU A 10 6.42 -5.36 -20.17
C GLU A 10 5.60 -6.66 -20.12
N PHE A 11 5.45 -7.30 -18.95
CA PHE A 11 4.60 -8.50 -18.81
C PHE A 11 3.13 -8.17 -19.10
N PHE A 12 2.62 -7.06 -18.56
CA PHE A 12 1.23 -6.64 -18.77
C PHE A 12 1.00 -6.18 -20.20
N THR A 13 1.96 -5.45 -20.77
CA THR A 13 1.94 -5.07 -22.19
C THR A 13 1.93 -6.30 -23.09
N ALA A 14 2.78 -7.29 -22.83
CA ALA A 14 2.85 -8.55 -23.58
C ALA A 14 1.57 -9.40 -23.43
N ALA A 15 0.88 -9.30 -22.29
CA ALA A 15 -0.42 -9.93 -22.05
C ALA A 15 -1.60 -9.17 -22.70
N GLY A 16 -1.35 -8.12 -23.50
CA GLY A 16 -2.38 -7.34 -24.18
C GLY A 16 -3.03 -6.25 -23.31
N HIS A 17 -2.51 -6.00 -22.12
CA HIS A 17 -2.95 -4.94 -21.22
C HIS A 17 -2.02 -3.72 -21.34
N SER A 18 -2.16 -2.97 -22.43
CA SER A 18 -1.32 -1.79 -22.72
C SER A 18 -1.54 -0.60 -21.78
N ASN A 19 -2.60 -0.63 -20.96
CA ASN A 19 -3.03 0.50 -20.14
C ASN A 19 -2.82 0.28 -18.63
N ILE A 20 -1.97 -0.68 -18.24
CA ILE A 20 -1.61 -0.89 -16.83
C ILE A 20 -0.37 -0.06 -16.51
N ILE A 21 -0.52 0.86 -15.56
CA ILE A 21 0.60 1.60 -14.98
C ILE A 21 1.03 0.88 -13.70
N LEU A 22 2.31 0.50 -13.61
CA LEU A 22 2.83 -0.30 -12.50
C LEU A 22 3.81 0.52 -11.65
N LEU A 23 3.61 0.47 -10.33
CA LEU A 23 4.62 0.83 -9.33
C LEU A 23 4.97 -0.43 -8.53
N ALA A 24 6.21 -0.87 -8.63
CA ALA A 24 6.75 -1.97 -7.83
C ALA A 24 7.65 -1.43 -6.71
N LEU A 25 7.36 -1.83 -5.47
CA LEU A 25 8.14 -1.46 -4.29
C LEU A 25 8.73 -2.74 -3.70
N ASP A 26 10.05 -2.77 -3.55
CA ASP A 26 10.73 -3.90 -2.93
C ASP A 26 10.65 -3.78 -1.41
N ALA A 27 9.66 -4.48 -0.83
CA ALA A 27 9.37 -4.43 0.61
C ALA A 27 9.25 -5.84 1.22
N HIS A 28 9.99 -6.07 2.31
CA HIS A 28 9.96 -7.30 3.08
C HIS A 28 8.88 -7.27 4.16
N ASP A 29 8.26 -8.42 4.46
CA ASP A 29 7.18 -8.53 5.44
C ASP A 29 7.71 -9.00 6.80
N ILE A 30 8.56 -8.17 7.40
CA ILE A 30 9.20 -8.42 8.70
C ILE A 30 9.05 -7.17 9.56
N ASP A 31 8.98 -7.35 10.88
CA ASP A 31 8.64 -6.29 11.83
C ASP A 31 9.68 -5.15 11.91
N ASP A 32 10.92 -5.41 11.51
CA ASP A 32 12.05 -4.45 11.49
C ASP A 32 12.24 -3.76 10.13
N TYR A 33 11.48 -4.14 9.10
CA TYR A 33 11.53 -3.47 7.81
C TYR A 33 10.82 -2.12 7.87
N ASP A 34 11.51 -1.05 7.45
CA ASP A 34 10.91 0.28 7.32
C ASP A 34 10.10 0.39 6.03
N ILE A 35 8.81 0.09 6.12
CA ILE A 35 7.87 0.24 5.00
C ILE A 35 7.39 1.69 4.87
N SER A 36 7.53 2.52 5.91
CA SER A 36 7.13 3.93 5.88
C SER A 36 7.96 4.75 4.89
N ALA A 37 9.21 4.34 4.64
CA ALA A 37 10.06 4.88 3.58
C ALA A 37 9.42 4.84 2.18
N HIS A 38 8.45 3.94 1.95
CA HIS A 38 7.72 3.84 0.67
C HIS A 38 6.47 4.72 0.60
N PHE A 39 5.99 5.26 1.72
CA PHE A 39 4.76 6.06 1.76
C PHE A 39 4.79 7.25 0.77
N PRO A 40 5.88 8.03 0.64
CA PRO A 40 5.85 9.20 -0.23
C PRO A 40 5.57 8.84 -1.69
N VAL A 41 6.20 7.76 -2.17
CA VAL A 41 6.04 7.30 -3.55
C VAL A 41 4.70 6.58 -3.74
N ALA A 42 4.36 5.66 -2.84
CA ALA A 42 3.14 4.85 -2.95
C ALA A 42 1.87 5.69 -2.85
N LEU A 43 1.78 6.55 -1.84
CA LEU A 43 0.56 7.33 -1.59
C LEU A 43 0.32 8.36 -2.69
N ASN A 44 1.39 9.00 -3.18
CA ASN A 44 1.29 9.90 -4.33
C ASN A 44 0.88 9.15 -5.62
N PHE A 45 1.41 7.94 -5.85
CA PHE A 45 1.02 7.11 -6.99
C PHE A 45 -0.48 6.74 -6.94
N ILE A 46 -0.97 6.33 -5.77
CA ILE A 46 -2.40 6.02 -5.57
C ILE A 46 -3.25 7.27 -5.82
N HIS A 47 -2.89 8.40 -5.21
CA HIS A 47 -3.64 9.64 -5.33
C HIS A 47 -3.75 10.12 -6.78
N LYS A 48 -2.61 10.19 -7.50
CA LYS A 48 -2.57 10.63 -8.89
C LYS A 48 -3.38 9.71 -9.81
N SER A 49 -3.27 8.40 -9.61
CA SER A 49 -4.01 7.41 -10.40
C SER A 49 -5.52 7.54 -10.21
N LEU A 50 -5.99 7.80 -8.98
CA LEU A 50 -7.41 8.01 -8.69
C LEU A 50 -7.94 9.36 -9.21
N GLN A 51 -7.11 10.41 -9.23
CA GLN A 51 -7.49 11.73 -9.75
C GLN A 51 -7.63 11.77 -11.28
N ALA A 52 -6.98 10.88 -12.02
CA ALA A 52 -7.14 10.79 -13.47
C ALA A 52 -8.58 10.45 -13.91
N GLY A 53 -9.35 9.77 -13.04
CA GLY A 53 -10.80 9.62 -13.17
C GLY A 53 -11.29 8.53 -14.13
N ASP A 54 -10.38 7.81 -14.82
CA ASP A 54 -10.71 6.84 -15.87
C ASP A 54 -10.17 5.42 -15.59
N GLY A 55 -9.86 5.10 -14.34
CA GLY A 55 -9.30 3.81 -13.97
C GLY A 55 -9.63 3.33 -12.56
N ALA A 56 -9.11 2.16 -12.23
CA ALA A 56 -9.14 1.59 -10.89
C ALA A 56 -7.71 1.26 -10.46
N ILE A 57 -7.47 1.23 -9.14
CA ILE A 57 -6.18 0.86 -8.59
C ILE A 57 -6.25 -0.48 -7.87
N LEU A 58 -5.23 -1.30 -8.08
CA LEU A 58 -5.00 -2.53 -7.33
C LEU A 58 -3.72 -2.36 -6.50
N VAL A 59 -3.85 -2.39 -5.18
CA VAL A 59 -2.73 -2.48 -4.25
C VAL A 59 -2.61 -3.92 -3.80
N HIS A 60 -1.51 -4.60 -4.13
CA HIS A 60 -1.31 -6.01 -3.78
C HIS A 60 0.07 -6.28 -3.17
N CYS A 61 0.19 -7.42 -2.50
CA CYS A 61 1.47 -8.00 -2.08
C CYS A 61 1.36 -9.52 -2.24
N ALA A 62 2.27 -10.31 -1.65
CA ALA A 62 2.26 -11.76 -1.81
C ALA A 62 0.96 -12.43 -1.28
N ALA A 63 0.49 -12.05 -0.08
CA ALA A 63 -0.67 -12.67 0.56
C ALA A 63 -1.89 -11.75 0.66
N GLY A 64 -1.73 -10.45 0.40
CA GLY A 64 -2.79 -9.47 0.65
C GLY A 64 -3.19 -9.37 2.12
N VAL A 65 -2.25 -9.59 3.05
CA VAL A 65 -2.47 -9.62 4.51
C VAL A 65 -1.84 -8.41 5.19
N SER A 66 -0.54 -8.15 4.95
CA SER A 66 0.24 -7.16 5.71
C SER A 66 0.64 -5.94 4.87
N ARG A 67 1.69 -6.03 4.03
CA ARG A 67 2.24 -4.89 3.26
C ARG A 67 1.20 -4.07 2.49
N SER A 68 0.38 -4.72 1.65
CA SER A 68 -0.64 -4.02 0.86
C SER A 68 -1.77 -3.45 1.71
N ALA A 69 -2.17 -4.15 2.78
CA ALA A 69 -3.14 -3.65 3.73
C ALA A 69 -2.65 -2.38 4.43
N LEU A 70 -1.37 -2.36 4.83
CA LEU A 70 -0.76 -1.19 5.44
C LEU A 70 -0.71 0.02 4.50
N ILE A 71 -0.21 -0.15 3.27
CA ILE A 71 -0.16 0.94 2.28
C ILE A 71 -1.57 1.49 2.01
N THR A 72 -2.57 0.60 1.93
CA THR A 72 -3.97 1.00 1.76
C THR A 72 -4.46 1.79 2.98
N ALA A 73 -4.16 1.35 4.20
CA ALA A 73 -4.53 2.07 5.42
C ALA A 73 -3.87 3.46 5.48
N ALA A 74 -2.57 3.56 5.20
CA ALA A 74 -1.85 4.83 5.14
C ALA A 74 -2.46 5.80 4.12
N TYR A 75 -2.91 5.30 2.96
CA TYR A 75 -3.64 6.11 1.98
C TYR A 75 -4.98 6.61 2.52
N LEU A 76 -5.75 5.73 3.16
CA LEU A 76 -7.05 6.10 3.73
C LEU A 76 -6.91 7.18 4.82
N MET A 77 -5.85 7.12 5.64
CA MET A 77 -5.55 8.15 6.65
C MET A 77 -5.43 9.53 6.00
N ILE A 78 -4.61 9.67 4.94
CA ILE A 78 -4.42 10.98 4.29
C ILE A 78 -5.63 11.40 3.47
N ALA A 79 -6.30 10.46 2.79
CA ALA A 79 -7.41 10.75 1.89
C ALA A 79 -8.68 11.15 2.66
N HIS A 80 -8.86 10.63 3.88
CA HIS A 80 -10.05 10.85 4.68
C HIS A 80 -9.79 11.55 6.02
N GLN A 81 -8.54 11.87 6.34
CA GLN A 81 -8.14 12.50 7.61
C GLN A 81 -8.65 11.70 8.82
N ILE A 82 -8.41 10.39 8.80
CA ILE A 82 -8.84 9.45 9.86
C ILE A 82 -7.63 8.87 10.60
N SER A 83 -7.88 8.34 11.80
CA SER A 83 -6.83 7.75 12.63
C SER A 83 -6.22 6.49 12.02
N ALA A 84 -5.02 6.09 12.47
CA ALA A 84 -4.42 4.82 12.05
C ALA A 84 -5.32 3.62 12.40
N VAL A 85 -5.99 3.68 13.55
CA VAL A 85 -6.92 2.64 14.00
C VAL A 85 -8.13 2.55 13.07
N ASP A 86 -8.78 3.67 12.76
CA ASP A 86 -9.95 3.70 11.89
C ASP A 86 -9.61 3.21 10.47
N ALA A 87 -8.44 3.61 9.96
CA ALA A 87 -7.98 3.17 8.65
C ALA A 87 -7.74 1.66 8.59
N VAL A 88 -7.05 1.08 9.58
CA VAL A 88 -6.84 -0.37 9.65
C VAL A 88 -8.16 -1.12 9.80
N LEU A 89 -9.07 -0.64 10.64
CA LEU A 89 -10.40 -1.24 10.81
C LEU A 89 -11.19 -1.22 9.50
N ARG A 90 -11.15 -0.11 8.75
CA ARG A 90 -11.84 0.00 7.46
C ARG A 90 -11.27 -0.97 6.42
N VAL A 91 -9.94 -1.15 6.39
CA VAL A 91 -9.31 -2.17 5.53
C VAL A 91 -9.74 -3.58 5.95
N HIS A 92 -9.74 -3.87 7.25
CA HIS A 92 -10.14 -5.18 7.78
C HIS A 92 -11.62 -5.50 7.51
N GLN A 93 -12.51 -4.52 7.63
CA GLN A 93 -13.93 -4.69 7.29
C GLN A 93 -14.14 -5.05 5.82
N ALA A 94 -13.36 -4.45 4.90
CA ALA A 94 -13.41 -4.78 3.48
C ALA A 94 -12.68 -6.10 3.14
N ARG A 95 -11.66 -6.45 3.92
CA ARG A 95 -10.83 -7.65 3.74
C ARG A 95 -10.48 -8.27 5.10
N PRO A 96 -11.28 -9.23 5.61
CA PRO A 96 -11.11 -9.78 6.97
C PRO A 96 -9.79 -10.48 7.26
N CYS A 97 -9.03 -10.89 6.23
CA CYS A 97 -7.68 -11.44 6.42
C CYS A 97 -6.59 -10.38 6.54
N ALA A 98 -6.91 -9.09 6.36
CA ALA A 98 -5.95 -8.01 6.53
C ALA A 98 -5.51 -7.91 7.99
N CYS A 99 -4.21 -8.03 8.20
CA CYS A 99 -3.54 -8.00 9.49
C CYS A 99 -2.08 -7.58 9.25
N PRO A 100 -1.78 -6.27 9.21
CA PRO A 100 -0.42 -5.78 9.17
C PRO A 100 0.39 -6.28 10.37
N ASN A 101 1.69 -6.54 10.14
CA ASN A 101 2.58 -6.94 11.21
C ASN A 101 2.75 -5.82 12.26
N ILE A 102 3.28 -6.16 13.45
CA ILE A 102 3.30 -5.21 14.57
C ILE A 102 4.27 -4.04 14.32
N GLY A 103 5.37 -4.27 13.60
CA GLY A 103 6.31 -3.23 13.20
C GLY A 103 5.66 -2.18 12.30
N PHE A 104 4.88 -2.65 11.34
CA PHE A 104 4.13 -1.82 10.40
C PHE A 104 3.04 -1.01 11.09
N LEU A 105 2.30 -1.61 12.02
CA LEU A 105 1.30 -0.87 12.81
C LEU A 105 1.95 0.24 13.64
N ARG A 106 3.14 0.01 14.21
CA ARG A 106 3.90 1.06 14.92
C ARG A 106 4.32 2.19 13.98
N GLN A 107 4.78 1.88 12.78
CA GLN A 107 5.13 2.89 11.77
C GLN A 107 3.90 3.69 11.32
N LEU A 108 2.74 3.06 11.19
CA LEU A 108 1.48 3.74 10.85
C LEU A 108 1.04 4.71 11.95
N LEU A 109 1.16 4.29 13.22
CA LEU A 109 0.91 5.18 14.36
C LEU A 109 1.90 6.34 14.38
N LEU A 110 3.19 6.10 14.13
CA LEU A 110 4.18 7.18 14.04
C LEU A 110 3.81 8.17 12.92
N PHE A 111 3.37 7.68 11.76
CA PHE A 111 2.90 8.50 10.66
C PHE A 111 1.70 9.38 11.03
N GLU A 112 0.77 8.89 11.84
CA GLU A 112 -0.30 9.71 12.44
C GLU A 112 0.28 10.80 13.37
N HIS A 113 1.19 10.43 14.28
CA HIS A 113 1.78 11.36 15.26
C HIS A 113 2.61 12.48 14.61
N THR A 114 3.20 12.24 13.44
CA THR A 114 3.94 13.28 12.69
C THR A 114 3.02 14.19 11.88
N GLY A 115 1.70 13.98 11.92
CA GLY A 115 0.71 14.74 11.15
C GLY A 115 0.74 14.37 9.66
N PHE A 116 0.88 13.09 9.36
CA PHE A 116 0.95 12.54 7.99
C PHE A 116 2.13 13.06 7.16
N LYS A 117 3.23 13.42 7.83
CA LYS A 117 4.43 13.88 7.15
C LYS A 117 5.20 12.70 6.60
N LEU A 118 5.42 12.77 5.30
CA LEU A 118 6.27 11.91 4.51
C LEU A 118 7.73 12.35 4.74
N THR A 119 8.40 11.80 5.75
CA THR A 119 9.82 12.10 6.04
C THR A 119 10.76 11.42 5.07
#